data_AF-A0A1H8NWI4-F1
#
_entry.id   AF-A0A1H8NWI4-F1
#
_cell.length_a   1.000
_cell.length_b   1.000
_cell.length_c   1.000
_cell.angle_alpha   90.00
_cell.angle_beta   90.00
_cell.angle_gamma   90.00
#
_symmetry.space_group_name_H-M   'P 1'
#
loop_
_entity.id
_entity.type
_entity.pdbx_description
1 polymer ?
#
loop_
_entity_poly.entity_id
_entity_poly.type
_entity_poly.pdbx_seq_one_letter_code
_entity_poly.pdbx_strand_id
1 'polypeptide(L)'
;MKKTIPIFFILFALFTGCTKEHLINPAPQKLVTVSLHPNYLVLPPSNWQQVLGGSASLKLTPQNSDSVTLSSISTSINLKDAASYKQQVIAGTYDITLNTQSTAVADTFIRFTSKADHVPVNKDETIDLAATTTDGVITISTKLIDSTVTPTFKVGNQTAYNLGKTNGYYFLYVKDATGGTITFSLSNGYQYMKDLTDRAMNQYDLIPLSNSYGELSIKSYPFNTISSTKISIN
;
A
#
# COMPACT_ATOMS: atom_id res chain seq x y z
N MET A 1 -74.84 0.88 57.42
CA MET A 1 -74.19 2.02 56.74
C MET A 1 -72.92 1.52 56.06
N LYS A 2 -72.90 1.51 54.72
CA LYS A 2 -71.73 1.17 53.91
C LYS A 2 -70.75 2.35 53.92
N LYS A 3 -69.47 2.13 54.25
CA LYS A 3 -68.40 3.12 54.09
C LYS A 3 -67.53 2.72 52.90
N THR A 4 -67.65 3.48 51.81
CA THR A 4 -66.80 3.47 50.62
C THR A 4 -66.26 4.88 50.44
N ILE A 5 -64.96 5.09 50.66
CA ILE A 5 -64.20 6.34 50.48
C ILE A 5 -62.72 5.92 50.19
N PRO A 6 -61.98 6.54 49.24
CA PRO A 6 -62.02 6.16 47.83
C PRO A 6 -60.60 5.85 47.26
N ILE A 7 -60.55 5.10 46.16
CA ILE A 7 -59.34 4.78 45.38
C ILE A 7 -58.92 6.02 44.53
N PHE A 8 -58.88 7.21 45.12
CA PHE A 8 -58.58 8.45 44.39
C PHE A 8 -57.30 9.17 44.84
N PHE A 9 -56.58 8.61 45.83
CA PHE A 9 -55.32 9.19 46.31
C PHE A 9 -54.06 8.40 45.94
N ILE A 10 -54.18 7.24 45.29
CA ILE A 10 -53.02 6.42 44.88
C ILE A 10 -52.58 6.73 43.44
N LEU A 11 -53.41 7.39 42.63
CA LEU A 11 -53.08 7.68 41.23
C LEU A 11 -52.20 8.93 41.03
N PHE A 12 -52.00 9.76 42.07
CA PHE A 12 -51.21 11.01 41.97
C PHE A 12 -49.73 10.85 42.35
N ALA A 13 -49.32 9.66 42.84
CA ALA A 13 -47.93 9.36 43.19
C ALA A 13 -47.11 8.77 42.02
N LEU A 14 -47.72 8.59 40.84
CA LEU A 14 -47.06 8.04 39.64
C LEU A 14 -46.52 9.12 38.68
N PHE A 15 -46.57 10.41 39.04
CA PHE A 15 -46.13 11.52 38.18
C PHE A 15 -44.87 12.27 38.64
N THR A 16 -44.13 11.76 39.63
CA THR A 16 -42.85 12.36 40.04
C THR A 16 -41.72 11.35 39.88
N GLY A 17 -41.26 11.22 38.63
CA GLY A 17 -40.14 10.35 38.30
C GLY A 17 -39.69 10.41 36.85
N CYS A 18 -39.99 11.48 36.12
CA CYS A 18 -39.25 11.77 34.90
C CYS A 18 -37.92 12.41 35.33
N THR A 19 -36.98 11.58 35.79
CA THR A 19 -35.59 12.00 35.83
C THR A 19 -35.24 12.35 34.40
N LYS A 20 -34.97 13.63 34.12
CA LYS A 20 -34.26 14.02 32.91
C LYS A 20 -33.05 13.10 32.88
N GLU A 21 -33.05 12.12 31.98
CA GLU A 21 -31.82 11.49 31.58
C GLU A 21 -30.91 12.65 31.25
N HIS A 22 -29.86 12.83 32.05
CA HIS A 22 -28.74 13.61 31.61
C HIS A 22 -28.36 12.95 30.29
N LEU A 23 -28.76 13.56 29.18
CA LEU A 23 -28.04 13.47 27.94
C LEU A 23 -26.63 13.90 28.33
N ILE A 24 -25.82 12.92 28.72
CA ILE A 24 -24.38 13.06 28.80
C ILE A 24 -24.05 13.43 27.37
N ASN A 25 -23.86 14.74 27.12
CA ASN A 25 -23.26 15.16 25.89
C ASN A 25 -22.00 14.31 25.76
N PRO A 26 -21.88 13.48 24.72
CA PRO A 26 -20.72 12.62 24.58
C PRO A 26 -19.49 13.53 24.73
N ALA A 27 -18.54 13.11 25.56
CA ALA A 27 -17.34 13.89 25.83
C ALA A 27 -16.74 14.36 24.49
N PRO A 28 -16.24 15.61 24.39
CA PRO A 28 -15.70 16.12 23.14
C PRO A 28 -14.65 15.13 22.61
N GLN A 29 -14.93 14.55 21.43
CA GLN A 29 -14.02 13.61 20.81
C GLN A 29 -12.80 14.39 20.32
N LYS A 30 -11.61 14.06 20.84
CA LYS A 30 -10.35 14.65 20.37
C LYS A 30 -10.13 14.20 18.92
N LEU A 31 -9.99 15.14 17.99
CA LEU A 31 -9.61 14.86 16.61
C LEU A 31 -8.09 14.99 16.44
N VAL A 32 -7.51 14.09 15.65
CA VAL A 32 -6.08 14.01 15.34
C VAL A 32 -5.92 13.81 13.84
N THR A 33 -4.87 14.37 13.23
CA THR A 33 -4.55 14.27 11.81
C THR A 33 -3.52 13.18 11.56
N VAL A 34 -3.89 12.20 10.75
CA VAL A 34 -2.99 11.17 10.21
C VAL A 34 -2.50 11.64 8.84
N SER A 35 -1.19 11.66 8.65
CA SER A 35 -0.52 11.94 7.37
C SER A 35 0.41 10.81 6.98
N LEU A 36 0.68 10.68 5.68
CA LEU A 36 1.65 9.74 5.14
C LEU A 36 2.91 10.48 4.69
N HIS A 37 4.06 9.91 5.01
CA HIS A 37 5.35 10.36 4.48
C HIS A 37 5.89 9.28 3.55
N PRO A 38 6.15 9.61 2.27
CA PRO A 38 6.74 8.66 1.34
C PRO A 38 8.17 8.36 1.80
N ASN A 39 8.50 7.07 1.86
CA ASN A 39 9.86 6.61 2.03
C ASN A 39 10.27 5.82 0.80
N TYR A 40 11.51 6.01 0.38
CA TYR A 40 12.07 5.31 -0.76
C TYR A 40 12.66 3.98 -0.30
N LEU A 41 12.26 2.93 -0.99
CA LEU A 41 12.75 1.58 -0.80
C LEU A 41 14.14 1.48 -1.41
N VAL A 42 15.10 0.98 -0.64
CA VAL A 42 16.46 0.68 -1.11
C VAL A 42 16.57 -0.83 -1.20
N LEU A 43 16.98 -1.35 -2.36
CA LEU A 43 17.19 -2.78 -2.62
C LEU A 43 18.70 -3.07 -2.73
N PRO A 44 19.42 -3.40 -1.64
CA PRO A 44 20.82 -3.80 -1.75
C PRO A 44 20.95 -5.13 -2.51
N PRO A 45 22.05 -5.38 -3.26
CA PRO A 45 23.21 -4.51 -3.50
C PRO A 45 23.06 -3.57 -4.72
N SER A 46 21.86 -3.50 -5.31
CA SER A 46 21.60 -2.75 -6.54
C SER A 46 21.70 -1.25 -6.30
N ASN A 47 22.33 -0.53 -7.23
CA ASN A 47 22.28 0.93 -7.26
C ASN A 47 20.98 1.47 -7.88
N TRP A 48 20.13 0.57 -8.38
CA TRP A 48 18.82 0.93 -8.90
C TRP A 48 17.88 1.31 -7.77
N GLN A 49 17.24 2.48 -7.89
CA GLN A 49 16.27 2.96 -6.92
C GLN A 49 14.85 2.71 -7.41
N GLN A 50 14.03 2.22 -6.49
CA GLN A 50 12.66 1.82 -6.69
C GLN A 50 11.71 3.00 -6.90
N VAL A 51 10.72 2.82 -7.77
CA VAL A 51 9.60 3.74 -7.94
C VAL A 51 8.40 3.23 -7.14
N LEU A 52 8.00 3.98 -6.12
CA LEU A 52 6.66 3.89 -5.55
C LEU A 52 5.68 4.57 -6.51
N GLY A 53 4.57 3.91 -6.80
CA GLY A 53 3.55 4.39 -7.71
C GLY A 53 2.29 3.56 -7.62
N GLY A 54 1.30 3.90 -8.44
CA GLY A 54 -0.03 3.30 -8.35
C GLY A 54 -0.83 3.83 -7.15
N SER A 55 -2.02 3.27 -6.97
CA SER A 55 -2.89 3.59 -5.84
C SER A 55 -2.71 2.58 -4.72
N ALA A 56 -2.89 3.00 -3.48
CA ALA A 56 -2.94 2.13 -2.31
C ALA A 56 -4.19 2.42 -1.47
N SER A 57 -4.76 1.38 -0.87
CA SER A 57 -5.83 1.49 0.12
C SER A 57 -5.22 1.65 1.49
N LEU A 58 -5.48 2.78 2.15
CA LEU A 58 -5.21 2.96 3.57
C LEU A 58 -6.49 2.64 4.36
N LYS A 59 -6.38 1.71 5.29
CA LYS A 59 -7.45 1.32 6.21
C LYS A 59 -7.02 1.59 7.65
N LEU A 60 -7.84 2.29 8.41
CA LEU A 60 -7.71 2.45 9.85
C LEU A 60 -8.90 1.74 10.49
N THR A 61 -8.64 0.62 11.13
CA THR A 61 -9.65 -0.21 11.79
C THR A 61 -9.57 0.06 13.28
N PRO A 62 -10.55 0.73 13.89
CA PRO A 62 -10.51 0.98 15.32
C PRO A 62 -10.55 -0.34 16.08
N GLN A 63 -9.65 -0.49 17.04
CA GLN A 63 -9.77 -1.49 18.09
C GLN A 63 -10.71 -0.90 19.13
N ASN A 64 -11.85 -1.55 19.37
CA ASN A 64 -12.91 -1.04 20.24
C ASN A 64 -12.30 -0.55 21.56
N SER A 65 -12.29 0.77 21.77
CA SER A 65 -12.01 1.37 23.07
C SER A 65 -13.33 1.57 23.78
N ASP A 66 -13.40 1.12 25.03
CA ASP A 66 -14.61 1.26 25.85
C ASP A 66 -15.12 2.70 25.82
N SER A 67 -16.43 2.85 25.55
CA SER A 67 -17.24 4.08 25.50
C SER A 67 -17.48 4.82 24.17
N VAL A 68 -16.78 4.51 23.06
CA VAL A 68 -17.06 5.14 21.75
C VAL A 68 -17.02 4.12 20.61
N THR A 69 -18.14 3.95 19.90
CA THR A 69 -18.19 3.16 18.66
C THR A 69 -17.52 3.93 17.53
N LEU A 70 -16.26 3.60 17.24
CA LEU A 70 -15.51 4.15 16.12
C LEU A 70 -15.79 3.32 14.85
N SER A 71 -15.96 3.99 13.71
CA SER A 71 -16.05 3.33 12.42
C SER A 71 -14.67 3.17 11.77
N SER A 72 -14.51 2.12 10.96
CA SER A 72 -13.32 1.98 10.13
C SER A 72 -13.28 3.08 9.07
N ILE A 73 -12.09 3.61 8.81
CA ILE A 73 -11.83 4.53 7.71
C ILE A 73 -11.10 3.75 6.63
N SER A 74 -11.54 3.88 5.39
CA SER A 74 -10.90 3.26 4.22
C SER A 74 -10.84 4.27 3.10
N THR A 75 -9.64 4.57 2.62
CA THR A 75 -9.41 5.56 1.57
C THR A 75 -8.42 5.03 0.53
N SER A 76 -8.50 5.56 -0.69
CA SER A 76 -7.55 5.27 -1.77
C SER A 76 -6.61 6.47 -1.92
N ILE A 77 -5.31 6.19 -1.98
CA ILE A 77 -4.23 7.17 -2.00
C ILE A 77 -3.39 6.89 -3.23
N ASN A 78 -3.23 7.88 -4.10
CA ASN A 78 -2.19 7.83 -5.11
C ASN A 78 -0.83 7.93 -4.41
N LEU A 79 0.01 6.91 -4.51
CA LEU A 79 1.28 6.86 -3.78
C LEU A 79 2.26 7.96 -4.22
N LYS A 80 2.09 8.53 -5.42
CA LYS A 80 2.85 9.72 -5.86
C LYS A 80 2.50 10.97 -5.06
N ASP A 81 1.28 11.03 -4.55
CA ASP A 81 0.73 12.18 -3.81
C ASP A 81 0.71 11.91 -2.29
N ALA A 82 1.33 10.81 -1.83
CA ALA A 82 1.27 10.37 -0.44
C ALA A 82 1.71 11.44 0.56
N ALA A 83 2.73 12.25 0.23
CA ALA A 83 3.20 13.35 1.08
C ALA A 83 2.13 14.43 1.36
N SER A 84 1.14 14.55 0.48
CA SER A 84 0.04 15.53 0.64
C SER A 84 -1.16 14.97 1.40
N TYR A 85 -1.19 13.66 1.66
CA TYR A 85 -2.30 12.99 2.32
C TYR A 85 -2.45 13.45 3.78
N LYS A 86 -3.66 13.85 4.14
CA LYS A 86 -4.06 14.20 5.51
C LYS A 86 -5.48 13.71 5.77
N GLN A 87 -5.69 13.06 6.90
CA GLN A 87 -7.00 12.56 7.32
C GLN A 87 -7.22 12.82 8.80
N GLN A 88 -8.33 13.48 9.14
CA GLN A 88 -8.74 13.64 10.53
C GLN A 88 -9.44 12.37 11.01
N VAL A 89 -9.07 11.91 12.20
CA VAL A 89 -9.63 10.74 12.88
C VAL A 89 -9.87 11.06 14.35
N ILE A 90 -10.81 10.37 14.98
CA ILE A 90 -11.04 10.48 16.42
C ILE A 90 -9.88 9.78 17.13
N ALA A 91 -9.42 10.36 18.24
CA ALA A 91 -8.37 9.77 19.03
C ALA A 91 -8.79 8.40 19.57
N GLY A 92 -7.94 7.40 19.40
CA GLY A 92 -8.26 6.01 19.74
C GLY A 92 -7.12 5.06 19.38
N THR A 93 -7.37 3.76 19.49
CA THR A 93 -6.42 2.73 19.06
C THR A 93 -6.87 2.15 17.73
N TYR A 94 -5.97 2.04 16.76
CA TYR A 94 -6.27 1.58 15.41
C TYR A 94 -5.29 0.50 14.94
N ASP A 95 -5.80 -0.50 14.23
CA ASP A 95 -4.99 -1.29 13.31
C ASP A 95 -4.93 -0.54 11.98
N ILE A 96 -3.73 -0.27 11.51
CA ILE A 96 -3.49 0.47 10.27
C ILE A 96 -2.97 -0.50 9.21
N THR A 97 -3.55 -0.45 8.02
CA THR A 97 -3.10 -1.24 6.86
C THR A 97 -2.99 -0.35 5.63
N LEU A 98 -1.89 -0.47 4.88
CA LEU A 98 -1.66 0.19 3.60
C LEU A 98 -1.32 -0.86 2.54
N ASN A 99 -2.21 -1.03 1.55
CA ASN A 99 -2.10 -2.07 0.53
C ASN A 99 -2.15 -1.49 -0.88
N THR A 100 -1.19 -1.78 -1.74
CA THR A 100 -1.25 -1.40 -3.16
C THR A 100 -2.47 -2.03 -3.85
N GLN A 101 -3.18 -1.25 -4.65
CA GLN A 101 -4.37 -1.65 -5.39
C GLN A 101 -4.01 -1.93 -6.86
N SER A 102 -3.45 -3.11 -7.14
CA SER A 102 -3.27 -3.59 -8.51
C SER A 102 -3.56 -5.07 -8.65
N THR A 103 -4.39 -5.41 -9.64
CA THR A 103 -4.67 -6.80 -10.01
C THR A 103 -3.78 -7.29 -11.15
N ALA A 104 -3.08 -6.40 -11.86
CA ALA A 104 -2.19 -6.76 -12.96
C ALA A 104 -1.09 -7.73 -12.49
N VAL A 105 -0.59 -8.56 -13.39
CA VAL A 105 0.52 -9.49 -13.08
C VAL A 105 1.88 -8.78 -13.12
N ALA A 106 1.96 -7.64 -13.81
CA ALA A 106 3.15 -6.81 -13.85
C ALA A 106 2.78 -5.31 -13.88
N ASP A 107 3.63 -4.49 -13.26
CA ASP A 107 3.42 -3.05 -13.08
C ASP A 107 4.74 -2.26 -13.06
N THR A 108 4.68 -0.95 -13.27
CA THR A 108 5.82 -0.03 -13.15
C THR A 108 5.94 0.59 -11.75
N PHE A 109 5.35 -0.06 -10.76
CA PHE A 109 5.48 0.22 -9.34
C PHE A 109 5.44 -1.10 -8.58
N ILE A 110 6.02 -1.12 -7.39
CA ILE A 110 5.98 -2.32 -6.56
C ILE A 110 4.65 -2.45 -5.85
N ARG A 111 4.15 -3.68 -5.79
CA ARG A 111 3.03 -4.01 -4.90
C ARG A 111 3.58 -4.34 -3.53
N PHE A 112 2.99 -3.73 -2.53
CA PHE A 112 3.32 -4.02 -1.15
C PHE A 112 2.09 -4.03 -0.26
N THR A 113 2.26 -4.69 0.87
CA THR A 113 1.37 -4.63 2.02
C THR A 113 2.16 -4.16 3.22
N SER A 114 1.62 -3.19 3.93
CA SER A 114 2.15 -2.75 5.21
C SER A 114 1.06 -2.69 6.27
N LYS A 115 1.44 -3.00 7.51
CA LYS A 115 0.52 -2.97 8.65
C LYS A 115 1.23 -2.54 9.93
N ALA A 116 0.47 -1.91 10.81
CA ALA A 116 0.81 -1.72 12.22
C ALA A 116 -0.45 -1.97 13.05
N ASP A 117 -0.31 -2.84 14.03
CA ASP A 117 -1.43 -3.28 14.86
C ASP A 117 -1.43 -2.49 16.18
N HIS A 118 -2.61 -2.19 16.72
CA HIS A 118 -2.81 -1.50 18.01
C HIS A 118 -2.08 -0.16 18.15
N VAL A 119 -2.12 0.67 17.10
CA VAL A 119 -1.51 2.00 17.09
C VAL A 119 -2.33 2.99 17.92
N PRO A 120 -1.75 3.61 18.98
CA PRO A 120 -2.40 4.69 19.71
C PRO A 120 -2.34 6.00 18.90
N VAL A 121 -3.50 6.47 18.44
CA VAL A 121 -3.65 7.72 17.68
C VAL A 121 -4.18 8.82 18.61
N ASN A 122 -3.40 9.24 19.59
CA ASN A 122 -3.85 10.20 20.60
C ASN A 122 -2.82 11.31 20.94
N LYS A 123 -1.64 11.29 20.33
CA LYS A 123 -0.55 12.25 20.52
C LYS A 123 0.31 12.33 19.26
N ASP A 124 1.13 13.37 19.18
CA ASP A 124 2.01 13.59 18.03
C ASP A 124 3.11 12.51 18.02
N GLU A 125 3.13 11.70 16.97
CA GLU A 125 4.07 10.56 16.85
C GLU A 125 4.28 10.19 15.38
N THR A 126 5.44 9.59 15.07
CA THR A 126 5.68 8.98 13.75
C THR A 126 5.91 7.50 13.91
N ILE A 127 5.22 6.71 13.11
CA ILE A 127 5.19 5.25 13.15
C ILE A 127 5.73 4.72 11.83
N ASP A 128 6.69 3.82 11.95
CA ASP A 128 7.23 3.08 10.81
C ASP A 128 6.28 1.93 10.45
N LEU A 129 5.78 1.99 9.22
CA LEU A 129 4.99 0.94 8.59
C LEU A 129 5.94 0.03 7.81
N ALA A 130 6.26 -1.13 8.39
CA ALA A 130 7.07 -2.16 7.70
C ALA A 130 6.28 -2.70 6.49
N ALA A 131 6.85 -2.56 5.30
CA ALA A 131 6.21 -2.99 4.07
C ALA A 131 6.82 -4.30 3.57
N THR A 132 5.96 -5.18 3.06
CA THR A 132 6.30 -6.51 2.55
C THR A 132 5.84 -6.63 1.10
N THR A 133 6.60 -7.36 0.29
CA THR A 133 6.26 -7.66 -1.11
C THR A 133 6.55 -9.12 -1.40
N THR A 134 5.96 -9.61 -2.47
CA THR A 134 6.39 -10.84 -3.14
C THR A 134 6.79 -10.58 -4.58
N ASP A 135 6.84 -9.32 -5.02
CA ASP A 135 7.22 -9.01 -6.39
C ASP A 135 8.72 -9.24 -6.60
N GLY A 136 9.09 -9.77 -7.76
CA GLY A 136 10.41 -9.57 -8.32
C GLY A 136 10.46 -8.34 -9.22
N VAL A 137 11.66 -7.95 -9.61
CA VAL A 137 11.89 -6.82 -10.52
C VAL A 137 12.80 -7.23 -11.64
N ILE A 138 12.45 -6.81 -12.85
CA ILE A 138 13.24 -7.03 -14.05
C ILE A 138 13.86 -5.69 -14.41
N THR A 139 15.18 -5.64 -14.57
CA THR A 139 15.91 -4.43 -14.96
C THR A 139 16.72 -4.67 -16.23
N ILE A 140 16.75 -3.66 -17.10
CA ILE A 140 17.56 -3.65 -18.31
C ILE A 140 18.22 -2.28 -18.45
N SER A 141 19.54 -2.22 -18.57
CA SER A 141 20.25 -0.95 -18.75
C SER A 141 19.81 -0.24 -20.04
N THR A 142 19.45 1.04 -19.95
CA THR A 142 19.02 1.82 -21.12
C THR A 142 20.14 2.02 -22.14
N LYS A 143 21.40 1.87 -21.73
CA LYS A 143 22.57 1.99 -22.63
C LYS A 143 22.61 0.89 -23.70
N LEU A 144 21.88 -0.19 -23.48
CA LEU A 144 21.91 -1.38 -24.33
C LEU A 144 20.73 -1.42 -25.31
N ILE A 145 19.67 -0.69 -24.99
CA ILE A 145 18.42 -0.70 -25.74
C ILE A 145 18.45 0.40 -26.81
N ASP A 146 17.90 0.11 -27.99
CA ASP A 146 17.59 1.13 -28.99
C ASP A 146 16.71 2.22 -28.36
N SER A 147 17.13 3.48 -28.44
CA SER A 147 16.44 4.60 -27.81
C SER A 147 15.02 4.83 -28.34
N THR A 148 14.68 4.27 -29.50
CA THR A 148 13.37 4.34 -30.13
C THR A 148 12.41 3.23 -29.69
N VAL A 149 12.91 2.22 -28.97
CA VAL A 149 12.13 1.05 -28.55
C VAL A 149 11.93 1.05 -27.04
N THR A 150 10.69 0.76 -26.62
CA THR A 150 10.37 0.44 -25.23
C THR A 150 10.33 -1.08 -25.06
N PRO A 151 11.17 -1.67 -24.19
CA PRO A 151 11.09 -3.09 -23.87
C PRO A 151 9.71 -3.48 -23.37
N THR A 152 9.32 -4.72 -23.63
CA THR A 152 8.02 -5.25 -23.21
C THR A 152 8.15 -6.59 -22.51
N PHE A 153 7.19 -6.90 -21.65
CA PHE A 153 7.02 -8.21 -21.02
C PHE A 153 5.63 -8.75 -21.36
N LYS A 154 5.53 -9.98 -21.83
CA LYS A 154 4.26 -10.60 -22.21
C LYS A 154 4.04 -11.92 -21.49
N VAL A 155 2.87 -12.08 -20.87
CA VAL A 155 2.47 -13.32 -20.19
C VAL A 155 1.52 -14.09 -21.10
N GLY A 156 2.01 -15.18 -21.70
CA GLY A 156 1.23 -15.99 -22.64
C GLY A 156 0.61 -15.15 -23.77
N ASN A 157 -0.73 -15.24 -23.91
CA ASN A 157 -1.48 -14.51 -24.92
C ASN A 157 -2.04 -13.15 -24.46
N GLN A 158 -1.62 -12.65 -23.29
CA GLN A 158 -2.07 -11.35 -22.76
C GLN A 158 -1.43 -10.17 -23.51
N THR A 159 -1.99 -8.97 -23.31
CA THR A 159 -1.37 -7.72 -23.75
C THR A 159 0.01 -7.55 -23.11
N ALA A 160 0.97 -7.05 -23.89
CA ALA A 160 2.31 -6.81 -23.40
C ALA A 160 2.35 -5.60 -22.45
N TYR A 161 3.12 -5.74 -21.38
CA TYR A 161 3.42 -4.69 -20.40
C TYR A 161 4.67 -3.94 -20.84
N ASN A 162 4.55 -2.61 -21.00
CA ASN A 162 5.71 -1.77 -21.27
C ASN A 162 6.54 -1.59 -20.00
N LEU A 163 7.86 -1.76 -20.12
CA LEU A 163 8.77 -1.44 -19.03
C LEU A 163 8.78 0.08 -18.79
N GLY A 164 8.78 0.49 -17.52
CA GLY A 164 9.00 1.87 -17.11
C GLY A 164 10.47 2.25 -17.30
N LYS A 165 10.79 3.56 -17.28
CA LYS A 165 12.16 4.05 -17.46
C LYS A 165 12.53 5.00 -16.31
N THR A 166 13.60 4.70 -15.59
CA THR A 166 14.13 5.55 -14.51
C THR A 166 15.61 5.29 -14.27
N ASN A 167 16.37 6.30 -13.84
CA ASN A 167 17.76 6.15 -13.37
C ASN A 167 18.69 5.34 -14.30
N GLY A 168 18.50 5.43 -15.62
CA GLY A 168 19.30 4.70 -16.61
C GLY A 168 18.91 3.23 -16.81
N TYR A 169 17.75 2.80 -16.31
CA TYR A 169 17.22 1.45 -16.49
C TYR A 169 15.78 1.48 -17.01
N TYR A 170 15.46 0.51 -17.86
CA TYR A 170 14.10 0.02 -18.03
C TYR A 170 13.78 -0.97 -16.92
N PHE A 171 12.56 -0.93 -16.40
CA PHE A 171 12.15 -1.76 -15.27
C PHE A 171 10.69 -2.19 -15.30
N LEU A 172 10.39 -3.32 -14.67
CA LEU A 172 9.02 -3.80 -14.41
C LEU A 172 9.00 -4.68 -13.17
N TYR A 173 8.01 -4.49 -12.31
CA TYR A 173 7.73 -5.38 -11.19
C TYR A 173 6.77 -6.47 -11.66
N VAL A 174 7.03 -7.70 -11.28
CA VAL A 174 6.28 -8.88 -11.72
C VAL A 174 5.86 -9.68 -10.48
N LYS A 175 4.66 -10.28 -10.52
CA LYS A 175 4.17 -11.07 -9.37
C LYS A 175 5.00 -12.34 -9.29
N ASP A 176 5.25 -12.79 -8.06
CA ASP A 176 5.88 -14.09 -7.82
C ASP A 176 5.26 -15.20 -8.70
N ALA A 177 6.12 -16.10 -9.16
CA ALA A 177 5.80 -17.23 -10.03
C ALA A 177 5.14 -16.86 -11.38
N THR A 178 5.19 -15.59 -11.80
CA THR A 178 4.69 -15.20 -13.13
C THR A 178 5.75 -15.49 -14.20
N GLY A 179 5.41 -16.38 -15.12
CA GLY A 179 6.18 -16.64 -16.34
C GLY A 179 5.79 -15.71 -17.48
N GLY A 180 6.77 -15.23 -18.24
CA GLY A 180 6.52 -14.48 -19.47
C GLY A 180 7.78 -14.23 -20.28
N THR A 181 7.61 -13.62 -21.45
CA THR A 181 8.69 -13.33 -22.39
C THR A 181 9.00 -11.84 -22.36
N ILE A 182 10.24 -11.48 -22.08
CA ILE A 182 10.75 -10.12 -22.34
C ILE A 182 11.20 -10.00 -23.79
N THR A 183 10.83 -8.88 -24.42
CA THR A 183 11.23 -8.53 -25.78
C THR A 183 11.78 -7.12 -25.83
N PHE A 184 12.94 -6.93 -26.45
CA PHE A 184 13.53 -5.63 -26.73
C PHE A 184 14.49 -5.69 -27.92
N SER A 185 14.83 -4.53 -28.48
CA SER A 185 15.85 -4.40 -29.51
C SER A 185 17.08 -3.69 -28.95
N LEU A 186 18.26 -4.22 -29.28
CA LEU A 186 19.52 -3.55 -28.99
C LEU A 186 19.80 -2.44 -30.01
N SER A 187 20.65 -1.48 -29.64
CA SER A 187 21.05 -0.38 -30.54
C SER A 187 21.79 -0.84 -31.81
N ASN A 188 22.25 -2.09 -31.86
CA ASN A 188 22.86 -2.71 -33.05
C ASN A 188 21.84 -3.40 -33.98
N GLY A 189 20.54 -3.21 -33.73
CA GLY A 189 19.44 -3.70 -34.58
C GLY A 189 18.95 -5.12 -34.27
N TYR A 190 19.60 -5.85 -33.37
CA TYR A 190 19.17 -7.20 -33.00
C TYR A 190 18.01 -7.18 -32.01
N GLN A 191 16.98 -7.99 -32.27
CA GLN A 191 15.88 -8.23 -31.34
C GLN A 191 16.20 -9.42 -30.42
N TYR A 192 15.91 -9.24 -29.14
CA TYR A 192 16.06 -10.26 -28.11
C TYR A 192 14.71 -10.64 -27.56
N MET A 193 14.52 -11.95 -27.39
CA MET A 193 13.37 -12.53 -26.73
C MET A 193 13.87 -13.50 -25.66
N LYS A 194 13.40 -13.36 -24.43
CA LYS A 194 13.81 -14.22 -23.33
C LYS A 194 12.64 -14.57 -22.44
N ASP A 195 12.41 -15.87 -22.28
CA ASP A 195 11.50 -16.38 -21.28
C ASP A 195 12.11 -16.28 -19.89
N LEU A 196 11.34 -15.68 -18.98
CA LEU A 196 11.65 -15.55 -17.58
C LEU A 196 10.48 -16.05 -16.75
N THR A 197 10.80 -16.66 -15.63
CA THR A 197 9.82 -16.90 -14.56
C THR A 197 10.31 -16.13 -13.36
N ASP A 198 9.52 -15.15 -12.97
CA ASP A 198 9.82 -14.36 -11.80
C ASP A 198 9.82 -15.24 -10.54
N ARG A 199 10.67 -14.88 -9.59
CA ARG A 199 10.72 -15.52 -8.26
C ARG A 199 10.61 -14.40 -7.24
N ALA A 200 9.84 -14.64 -6.19
CA ALA A 200 9.63 -13.66 -5.14
C ALA A 200 10.92 -12.99 -4.69
N MET A 201 10.88 -11.66 -4.64
CA MET A 201 11.94 -10.81 -4.10
C MET A 201 13.32 -11.00 -4.78
N ASN A 202 13.34 -11.25 -6.10
CA ASN A 202 14.57 -11.26 -6.89
C ASN A 202 14.60 -10.10 -7.88
N GLN A 203 15.77 -9.48 -8.02
CA GLN A 203 16.08 -8.64 -9.17
C GLN A 203 16.72 -9.49 -10.27
N TYR A 204 16.16 -9.43 -11.47
CA TYR A 204 16.73 -9.98 -12.70
C TYR A 204 17.34 -8.84 -13.52
N ASP A 205 18.67 -8.77 -13.56
CA ASP A 205 19.41 -7.80 -14.36
C ASP A 205 19.83 -8.45 -15.68
N LEU A 206 19.21 -8.00 -16.77
CA LEU A 206 19.45 -8.50 -18.11
C LEU A 206 20.61 -7.74 -18.73
N ILE A 207 21.71 -8.45 -18.96
CA ILE A 207 22.97 -7.95 -19.51
C ILE A 207 23.25 -8.68 -20.82
N PRO A 208 22.93 -8.11 -22.00
CA PRO A 208 23.39 -8.65 -23.26
C PRO A 208 24.92 -8.77 -23.28
N LEU A 209 25.41 -9.94 -23.67
CA LEU A 209 26.83 -10.21 -23.92
C LEU A 209 27.14 -9.77 -25.34
N SER A 210 28.15 -8.92 -25.48
CA SER A 210 28.64 -8.45 -26.79
C SER A 210 29.50 -9.52 -27.48
N ASN A 211 28.96 -10.72 -27.70
CA ASN A 211 29.60 -11.71 -28.55
C ASN A 211 28.88 -11.79 -29.90
N SER A 212 29.56 -12.39 -30.89
CA SER A 212 29.11 -12.51 -32.29
C SER A 212 27.80 -13.29 -32.49
N TYR A 213 27.25 -13.88 -31.42
CA TYR A 213 26.01 -14.66 -31.42
C TYR A 213 24.86 -13.97 -30.72
N GLY A 214 25.10 -12.82 -30.07
CA GLY A 214 24.07 -12.09 -29.35
C GLY A 214 23.51 -12.88 -28.17
N GLU A 215 24.37 -13.36 -27.28
CA GLU A 215 23.92 -14.04 -26.07
C GLU A 215 23.44 -13.05 -25.00
N LEU A 216 22.47 -13.45 -24.19
CA LEU A 216 21.97 -12.67 -23.06
C LEU A 216 22.42 -13.31 -21.75
N SER A 217 23.20 -12.58 -20.95
CA SER A 217 23.47 -12.95 -19.55
C SER A 217 22.39 -12.39 -18.65
N ILE A 218 22.00 -13.15 -17.63
CA ILE A 218 21.02 -12.71 -16.64
C ILE A 218 21.66 -12.89 -15.28
N LYS A 219 21.86 -11.79 -14.58
CA LYS A 219 22.29 -11.81 -13.19
C LYS A 219 21.05 -11.73 -12.32
N SER A 220 21.03 -12.54 -11.27
CA SER A 220 19.95 -12.50 -10.29
C SER A 220 20.50 -12.15 -8.92
N TYR A 221 19.81 -11.25 -8.23
CA TYR A 221 20.16 -10.81 -6.88
C TYR A 221 18.91 -10.91 -6.01
N PRO A 222 18.93 -11.71 -4.93
CA PRO A 222 17.86 -11.66 -3.96
C PRO A 222 17.88 -10.32 -3.22
N PHE A 223 16.71 -9.79 -2.95
CA PHE A 223 16.52 -8.67 -2.04
C PHE A 223 15.55 -9.09 -0.93
N ASN A 224 15.71 -8.52 0.26
CA ASN A 224 14.97 -8.94 1.46
C ASN A 224 14.31 -7.78 2.22
N THR A 225 14.52 -6.54 1.79
CA THR A 225 14.04 -5.37 2.52
C THR A 225 13.46 -4.32 1.60
N ILE A 226 12.22 -3.99 1.90
CA ILE A 226 11.52 -2.77 1.50
C ILE A 226 11.58 -1.86 2.74
N SER A 227 12.20 -0.68 2.64
CA SER A 227 12.19 0.29 3.74
C SER A 227 10.75 0.72 4.10
N SER A 228 10.52 1.09 5.36
CA SER A 228 9.19 1.37 5.91
C SER A 228 8.53 2.56 5.20
N THR A 229 7.21 2.55 4.96
CA THR A 229 6.47 3.82 4.79
C THR A 229 6.36 4.48 6.17
N LYS A 230 6.27 5.81 6.30
CA LYS A 230 6.06 6.47 7.60
C LYS A 230 4.64 7.02 7.68
N ILE A 231 4.00 6.81 8.82
CA ILE A 231 2.75 7.48 9.21
C ILE A 231 3.09 8.50 10.28
N SER A 232 2.64 9.74 10.11
CA SER A 232 2.73 10.73 11.18
C SER A 232 1.34 11.06 11.70
N ILE A 233 1.25 11.21 13.01
CA ILE A 233 0.06 11.56 13.78
C ILE A 233 0.38 12.94 14.35
N ASN A 234 -0.49 13.93 14.12
CA ASN A 234 -0.35 15.32 14.57
C ASN A 234 -1.70 15.93 14.96
#